data_AF-A0A8C3W4N7-F1
#
_entry.id   AF-A0A8C3W4N7-F1
#
_cell.length_a   1.000
_cell.length_b   1.000
_cell.length_c   1.000
_cell.angle_alpha   90.00
_cell.angle_beta   90.00
_cell.angle_gamma   90.00
#
_symmetry.space_group_name_H-M   'P 1'
#
loop_
_entity.id
_entity.type
_entity.pdbx_description
1 polymer ?
#
loop_
_entity_poly.entity_id
_entity_poly.type
_entity_poly.pdbx_seq_one_letter_code
_entity_poly.pdbx_strand_id
1 'polypeptide(L)'
;IGPRACLLGLLALLVAGQCSYSPEPDQQLTLPPGWVSLGRADPEEELSLTFALKQQNVDRLSELVQAVSDPDSPRYGACRDR
;
A
#
# COMPACT_ATOMS: atom_id res chain seq x y z
N ILE A 1 6.98 -22.68 -38.80
CA ILE A 1 7.18 -21.92 -37.54
C ILE A 1 8.64 -22.07 -37.15
N GLY A 2 9.43 -20.99 -37.20
CA GLY A 2 10.88 -21.05 -37.05
C GLY A 2 11.33 -21.06 -35.58
N PRO A 3 12.55 -21.54 -35.28
CA PRO A 3 13.07 -21.65 -33.91
C PRO A 3 13.13 -20.29 -33.19
N ARG A 4 13.25 -19.19 -33.96
CA ARG A 4 13.23 -17.81 -33.47
C ARG A 4 11.87 -17.39 -32.89
N ALA A 5 10.76 -17.88 -33.46
CA ALA A 5 9.42 -17.58 -32.96
C ALA A 5 9.14 -18.31 -31.63
N CYS A 6 9.63 -19.55 -31.49
CA CYS A 6 9.54 -20.29 -30.23
C CYS A 6 10.40 -19.64 -29.12
N LEU A 7 11.60 -19.18 -29.45
CA LEU A 7 12.48 -18.46 -28.51
C LEU A 7 11.85 -17.17 -28.01
N LEU A 8 11.24 -16.37 -28.89
CA LEU A 8 10.55 -15.14 -28.50
C LEU A 8 9.30 -15.42 -27.64
N GLY A 9 8.54 -16.47 -27.96
CA GLY A 9 7.38 -16.89 -27.16
C GLY A 9 7.77 -17.37 -25.76
N LEU A 10 8.83 -18.18 -25.64
CA LEU A 10 9.37 -18.61 -24.36
C LEU A 10 9.89 -17.45 -23.51
N LEU A 11 10.55 -16.47 -24.13
CA LEU A 11 11.02 -15.27 -23.45
C LEU A 11 9.85 -14.44 -22.90
N ALA A 12 8.77 -14.28 -23.66
CA ALA A 12 7.58 -13.54 -23.22
C ALA A 12 6.86 -14.22 -22.03
N LEU A 13 6.77 -15.55 -22.04
CA LEU A 13 6.22 -16.35 -20.93
C LEU A 13 7.06 -16.21 -19.65
N LEU A 14 8.39 -16.18 -19.77
CA LEU A 14 9.29 -15.97 -18.64
C LEU A 14 9.16 -14.57 -18.02
N VAL A 15 8.97 -13.52 -18.84
CA VAL A 15 8.78 -12.15 -18.34
C VAL A 15 7.41 -11.99 -17.65
N ALA A 16 6.36 -12.60 -18.19
CA ALA A 16 5.03 -12.53 -17.58
C ALA A 16 4.94 -13.21 -16.20
N GLY A 17 5.80 -14.20 -15.93
CA GLY A 17 5.81 -14.94 -14.66
C GLY A 17 6.48 -14.22 -13.48
N GLN A 18 7.13 -13.08 -13.70
CA GLN A 18 7.98 -12.42 -12.67
C GLN A 18 7.31 -11.21 -12.00
N CYS A 19 6.13 -10.77 -12.44
CA CYS A 19 5.48 -9.57 -11.91
C CYS A 19 4.62 -9.92 -10.68
N SER A 20 5.25 -10.16 -9.52
CA SER A 20 4.53 -10.15 -8.24
C SER A 20 4.45 -8.71 -7.72
N TYR A 21 3.25 -8.15 -7.67
CA TYR A 21 3.00 -6.84 -7.05
C TYR A 21 2.51 -7.05 -5.63
N SER A 22 3.27 -6.56 -4.64
CA SER A 22 2.84 -6.46 -3.25
C SER A 22 2.81 -4.98 -2.87
N PRO A 23 1.67 -4.42 -2.43
CA PRO A 23 1.59 -3.03 -1.99
C PRO A 23 2.32 -2.80 -0.65
N GLU A 24 2.50 -3.85 0.16
CA GLU A 24 3.05 -3.76 1.51
C GLU A 24 4.16 -4.83 1.73
N PRO A 25 5.27 -4.79 0.96
CA PRO A 25 6.34 -5.79 1.07
C PRO A 25 7.10 -5.74 2.40
N ASP A 26 7.02 -4.61 3.11
CA ASP A 26 7.67 -4.32 4.38
C ASP A 26 6.76 -4.59 5.60
N GLN A 27 5.50 -4.94 5.37
CA GLN A 27 4.57 -5.25 6.44
C GLN A 27 4.97 -6.55 7.14
N GLN A 28 5.19 -6.48 8.45
CA GLN A 28 5.53 -7.64 9.26
C GLN A 28 4.28 -8.48 9.54
N LEU A 29 4.22 -9.69 8.98
CA LEU A 29 3.11 -10.64 9.16
C LEU A 29 3.39 -11.70 10.24
N THR A 30 4.31 -11.43 11.17
CA THR A 30 4.61 -12.34 12.27
C THR A 30 3.53 -12.29 13.34
N LEU A 31 3.08 -13.46 13.82
CA LEU A 31 2.11 -13.55 14.91
C LEU A 31 2.70 -12.94 16.19
N PRO A 32 2.02 -11.96 16.83
CA PRO A 32 2.50 -11.39 18.08
C PRO A 32 2.51 -12.43 19.22
N PRO A 33 3.33 -12.24 20.27
CA PRO A 33 3.35 -13.14 21.41
C PRO A 33 1.97 -13.28 22.07
N GLY A 34 1.58 -14.51 22.42
CA GLY A 34 0.28 -14.81 23.03
C GLY A 34 -0.87 -15.00 22.04
N TRP A 35 -0.65 -14.79 20.74
CA TRP A 35 -1.63 -15.08 19.70
C TRP A 35 -1.51 -16.52 19.19
N VAL A 36 -2.65 -17.15 18.92
CA VAL A 36 -2.73 -18.51 18.39
C VAL A 36 -3.65 -18.50 17.17
N SER A 37 -3.22 -19.16 16.09
CA SER A 37 -4.07 -19.37 14.92
C SER A 37 -5.11 -20.45 15.22
N LEU A 38 -6.40 -20.11 15.12
CA LEU A 38 -7.52 -21.02 15.40
C LEU A 38 -7.95 -21.86 14.18
N GLY A 39 -7.51 -21.49 12.99
CA GLY A 39 -7.89 -22.16 11.75
C GLY A 39 -8.04 -21.19 10.58
N ARG A 40 -8.56 -21.71 9.46
CA ARG A 40 -8.89 -20.93 8.28
C ARG A 40 -10.30 -20.35 8.42
N ALA A 41 -10.48 -19.08 8.05
CA ALA A 41 -11.79 -18.43 7.94
C ALA A 41 -12.68 -19.17 6.93
N ASP A 42 -14.00 -19.15 7.15
CA ASP A 42 -14.93 -19.82 6.24
C ASP A 42 -14.96 -19.08 4.88
N PRO A 43 -14.99 -19.78 3.73
CA PRO A 43 -15.08 -19.13 2.43
C PRO A 43 -16.31 -18.23 2.24
N GLU A 44 -17.40 -18.48 2.96
CA GLU A 44 -18.64 -17.71 2.90
C GLU A 44 -18.73 -16.63 4.01
N GLU A 45 -17.68 -16.48 4.82
CA GLU A 45 -17.63 -15.48 5.89
C GLU A 45 -17.52 -14.05 5.32
N GLU A 46 -18.43 -13.17 5.73
CA GLU A 46 -18.38 -11.76 5.34
C GLU A 46 -17.31 -11.00 6.12
N LEU A 47 -16.34 -10.43 5.40
CA LEU A 47 -15.27 -9.62 5.96
C LEU A 47 -15.42 -8.15 5.54
N SER A 48 -15.25 -7.23 6.47
CA SER A 48 -15.20 -5.80 6.17
C SER A 48 -13.76 -5.38 5.91
N LEU A 49 -13.48 -4.93 4.68
CA LEU A 49 -12.15 -4.47 4.26
C LEU A 49 -12.16 -2.96 4.05
N THR A 50 -11.12 -2.29 4.53
CA THR A 50 -10.91 -0.85 4.29
C THR A 50 -9.84 -0.67 3.22
N PHE A 51 -10.18 0.05 2.15
CA PHE A 51 -9.25 0.37 1.07
C PHE A 51 -8.78 1.82 1.20
N ALA A 52 -7.50 2.01 1.51
CA ALA A 52 -6.88 3.33 1.55
C ALA A 52 -6.58 3.81 0.12
N LEU A 53 -7.28 4.87 -0.32
CA LEU A 53 -7.10 5.45 -1.65
C LEU A 53 -5.96 6.48 -1.67
N LYS A 54 -5.38 6.70 -2.85
CA LYS A 54 -4.36 7.74 -3.05
C LYS A 54 -4.93 9.12 -2.74
N GLN A 55 -4.30 9.82 -1.80
CA GLN A 55 -4.64 11.19 -1.42
C GLN A 55 -3.94 12.20 -2.34
N GLN A 56 -4.50 13.41 -2.42
CA GLN A 56 -3.96 14.51 -3.21
C GLN A 56 -3.38 15.59 -2.31
N ASN A 57 -2.44 16.39 -2.85
CA ASN A 57 -1.86 17.56 -2.18
C ASN A 57 -1.23 17.25 -0.80
N VAL A 58 -0.66 16.05 -0.64
CA VAL A 58 -0.05 15.61 0.62
C VAL A 58 1.13 16.49 1.03
N ASP A 59 1.91 16.99 0.07
CA ASP A 59 3.03 17.90 0.33
C ASP A 59 2.52 19.24 0.86
N ARG A 60 1.49 19.81 0.22
CA ARG A 60 0.87 21.05 0.68
C ARG A 60 0.20 20.89 2.04
N LEU A 61 -0.39 19.72 2.31
CA LEU A 61 -0.92 19.41 3.63
C LEU A 61 0.19 19.41 4.69
N SER A 62 1.35 18.82 4.37
CA SER A 62 2.52 18.83 5.25
C SER A 62 3.00 20.25 5.56
N GLU A 63 3.12 21.11 4.53
CA GLU A 63 3.48 22.52 4.70
C GLU A 63 2.49 23.28 5.61
N LEU A 64 1.18 23.02 5.45
CA LEU A 64 0.15 23.65 6.27
C LEU A 64 0.24 23.16 7.71
N VAL A 65 0.42 21.86 7.94
CA VAL A 65 0.60 21.29 9.29
C VAL A 65 1.81 21.92 9.97
N GLN A 66 2.93 22.05 9.26
CA GLN A 66 4.12 22.73 9.79
C GLN A 66 3.81 24.19 10.15
N ALA A 67 3.17 24.93 9.24
CA ALA A 67 2.88 26.35 9.44
C ALA A 67 1.89 26.63 10.59
N VAL A 68 0.98 25.71 10.91
CA VAL A 68 0.02 25.88 12.02
C VAL A 68 0.52 25.34 13.36
N SER A 69 1.56 24.49 13.34
CA SER A 69 2.13 23.86 14.54
C SER A 69 3.40 24.54 15.04
N ASP A 70 4.10 25.29 14.19
CA ASP A 70 5.28 26.07 14.56
C ASP A 70 4.89 27.32 15.38
N PRO A 71 5.32 27.46 16.65
CA PRO A 71 5.00 28.62 17.48
C PRO A 71 5.56 29.94 16.95
N ASP A 72 6.64 29.91 16.16
CA ASP A 72 7.24 31.10 15.57
C ASP A 72 6.55 31.49 14.25
N SER A 73 5.66 30.64 13.73
CA SER A 73 4.89 30.92 12.53
C SER A 73 3.75 31.90 12.84
N PRO A 74 3.52 32.91 11.98
CA PRO A 74 2.34 33.79 12.08
C PRO A 74 1.00 33.06 11.98
N ARG A 75 1.00 31.80 11.56
CA ARG A 75 -0.20 30.96 11.38
C ARG A 75 -0.37 29.94 12.50
N TYR A 76 0.43 30.02 13.56
CA TYR A 76 0.32 29.15 14.73
C TYR A 76 -1.13 29.13 15.27
N GLY A 77 -1.67 27.93 15.46
CA GLY A 77 -3.03 27.73 15.97
C GLY A 77 -4.16 28.01 14.98
N ALA A 78 -3.89 28.43 13.74
CA ALA A 78 -4.90 28.64 12.70
C ALA A 78 -5.27 27.32 12.01
N CYS A 79 -5.76 26.35 12.78
CA CYS A 79 -6.24 25.07 12.26
C CYS A 79 -7.40 25.30 11.28
N ARG A 80 -7.34 24.66 10.12
CA ARG A 80 -8.44 24.68 9.16
C ARG A 80 -9.59 23.84 9.73
N ASP A 81 -10.66 24.50 10.16
CA ASP A 81 -11.94 23.83 10.34
C ASP A 81 -12.56 23.49 8.99
N ARG A 82 -13.26 22.37 8.99
CA ARG A 82 -13.78 21.63 7.83
C ARG A 82 -14.42 22.49 6.74
#